data_AF-A0A246FTP8-F1
#
_entry.id   AF-A0A246FTP8-F1
#
_cell.length_a   1.000
_cell.length_b   1.000
_cell.length_c   1.000
_cell.angle_alpha   90.00
_cell.angle_beta   90.00
_cell.angle_gamma   90.00
#
_symmetry.space_group_name_H-M   'P 1'
#
loop_
_entity.id
_entity.type
_entity.pdbx_description
1 polymer ?
#
loop_
_entity_poly.entity_id
_entity_poly.type
_entity_poly.pdbx_seq_one_letter_code
_entity_poly.pdbx_strand_id
1 'polypeptide(L)'
;MAELKIHGRRQYNCRHTYATMCPIAGMNLEFIANQLGHSVQMLLSTYALWINASEDWSEPGTLEQSLKCYKIGTGRNRTALKPIRNTVL
;
A
#
# COMPACT_ATOMS: atom_id res chain seq x y z
N MET A 1 -13.10 -22.41 18.31
CA MET A 1 -12.40 -21.34 19.07
C MET A 1 -11.41 -21.92 20.09
N ALA A 2 -11.80 -22.91 20.91
CA ALA A 2 -10.91 -23.50 21.93
C ALA A 2 -9.67 -24.24 21.36
N GLU A 3 -9.80 -24.84 20.18
CA GLU A 3 -8.73 -25.62 19.54
C GLU A 3 -7.57 -24.75 18.99
N LEU A 4 -7.86 -23.51 18.58
CA LEU A 4 -6.89 -22.55 18.04
C LEU A 4 -6.24 -21.66 19.13
N LYS A 5 -6.62 -21.81 20.41
CA LYS A 5 -6.15 -20.99 21.55
C LYS A 5 -6.23 -19.46 21.32
N ILE A 6 -7.19 -19.01 20.51
CA ILE A 6 -7.40 -17.58 20.25
C ILE A 6 -8.22 -17.00 21.39
N HIS A 7 -7.65 -16.03 22.09
CA HIS A 7 -8.33 -15.30 23.16
C HIS A 7 -9.26 -14.25 22.58
N GLY A 8 -10.48 -14.15 23.10
CA GLY A 8 -11.41 -13.08 22.74
C GLY A 8 -10.82 -11.71 23.09
N ARG A 9 -10.58 -10.87 22.09
CA ARG A 9 -10.20 -9.47 22.27
C ARG A 9 -11.39 -8.58 21.92
N ARG A 10 -11.44 -7.39 22.51
CA ARG A 10 -12.45 -6.39 22.15
C ARG A 10 -12.28 -6.02 20.67
N GLN A 11 -13.40 -5.93 19.94
CA GLN A 11 -13.41 -5.65 18.50
C GLN A 11 -12.66 -4.36 18.14
N TYR A 12 -12.79 -3.32 18.97
CA TYR A 12 -12.08 -2.05 18.80
C TYR A 12 -10.55 -2.23 18.79
N ASN A 13 -10.02 -3.04 19.71
CA ASN A 13 -8.58 -3.29 19.79
C ASN A 13 -8.10 -4.04 18.54
N CYS A 14 -8.87 -5.01 18.05
CA CYS A 14 -8.54 -5.72 16.81
C CYS A 14 -8.49 -4.77 15.61
N ARG A 15 -9.44 -3.83 15.53
CA ARG A 15 -9.46 -2.79 14.49
C ARG A 15 -8.24 -1.87 14.56
N HIS A 16 -7.81 -1.51 15.77
CA HIS A 16 -6.59 -0.74 15.97
C HIS A 16 -5.33 -1.51 15.57
N THR A 17 -5.22 -2.79 15.97
CA THR A 17 -4.09 -3.63 15.56
C THR A 17 -4.00 -3.74 14.04
N TYR A 18 -5.13 -3.89 13.34
CA TYR A 18 -5.16 -3.90 11.88
C TYR A 18 -4.65 -2.58 11.28
N ALA A 19 -5.11 -1.43 11.80
CA ALA A 19 -4.69 -0.11 11.33
C ALA A 19 -3.18 0.15 11.53
N THR A 20 -2.55 -0.47 12.55
CA THR A 20 -1.09 -0.39 12.77
C THR A 20 -0.31 -1.36 11.89
N MET A 21 -0.79 -2.58 11.68
CA MET A 21 -0.03 -3.62 10.98
C MET A 21 -0.03 -3.42 9.46
N CYS A 22 -1.09 -2.86 8.87
CA CYS A 22 -1.17 -2.70 7.41
C CYS A 22 -0.15 -1.69 6.86
N PRO A 23 0.09 -0.52 7.49
CA PRO A 23 1.18 0.38 7.11
C PRO A 23 2.56 -0.26 7.23
N ILE A 24 2.81 -1.01 8.31
CA ILE A 24 4.09 -1.73 8.54
C ILE A 24 4.31 -2.78 7.44
N ALA A 25 3.25 -3.41 6.94
CA ALA A 25 3.31 -4.36 5.85
C ALA A 25 3.44 -3.72 4.45
N GLY A 26 3.56 -2.39 4.35
CA GLY A 26 3.68 -1.67 3.07
C GLY A 26 2.40 -1.67 2.24
N MET A 27 1.24 -1.90 2.84
CA MET A 27 -0.04 -1.87 2.14
C MET A 27 -0.49 -0.45 1.79
N ASN A 28 -1.23 -0.30 0.69
CA ASN A 28 -1.74 1.01 0.25
C ASN A 28 -2.70 1.63 1.31
N LEU A 29 -2.35 2.83 1.77
CA LEU A 29 -3.07 3.60 2.79
C LEU A 29 -4.50 3.97 2.37
N GLU A 30 -4.75 4.23 1.08
CA GLU A 30 -6.10 4.53 0.58
C GLU A 30 -7.03 3.33 0.74
N PHE A 31 -6.51 2.14 0.48
CA PHE A 31 -7.28 0.90 0.64
C PHE A 31 -7.62 0.65 2.11
N ILE A 32 -6.65 0.80 3.02
CA ILE A 32 -6.86 0.62 4.46
C ILE A 32 -7.86 1.65 5.00
N ALA A 33 -7.76 2.90 4.58
CA ALA A 33 -8.67 3.97 4.99
C ALA A 33 -10.12 3.67 4.57
N ASN A 34 -10.32 3.20 3.34
CA ASN A 34 -11.63 2.78 2.83
C ASN A 34 -12.19 1.58 3.63
N GLN A 35 -11.37 0.58 3.96
CA GLN A 35 -11.79 -0.56 4.79
C GLN A 35 -12.18 -0.16 6.21
N LEU A 36 -11.51 0.85 6.77
CA LEU A 36 -11.82 1.37 8.10
C LEU A 36 -12.94 2.42 8.08
N GLY A 37 -13.38 2.91 6.91
CA GLY A 37 -14.38 3.98 6.84
C GLY A 37 -13.86 5.32 7.40
N HIS A 38 -12.57 5.60 7.19
CA HIS A 38 -11.91 6.83 7.63
C HIS A 38 -11.31 7.56 6.44
N SER A 39 -11.09 8.88 6.58
CA SER A 39 -10.32 9.61 5.57
C SER A 39 -8.86 9.18 5.63
N VAL A 40 -8.20 9.20 4.47
CA VAL A 40 -6.76 8.91 4.37
C VAL A 40 -5.95 9.85 5.26
N GLN A 41 -6.37 11.11 5.34
CA GLN A 41 -5.76 12.12 6.23
C GLN A 41 -5.84 11.72 7.70
N MET A 42 -6.98 11.20 8.17
CA MET A 42 -7.13 10.71 9.56
C MET A 42 -6.27 9.47 9.83
N LEU A 43 -6.15 8.59 8.84
CA LEU A 43 -5.31 7.41 8.96
C LEU A 43 -3.82 7.81 9.05
N LEU A 44 -3.39 8.75 8.19
CA LEU A 44 -2.03 9.23 8.19
C LEU A 44 -1.70 10.04 9.45
N SER A 45 -2.61 10.89 9.94
CA SER A 45 -2.36 11.67 11.16
C SER A 45 -2.11 10.79 12.40
N THR A 46 -2.67 9.58 12.44
CA THR A 46 -2.58 8.67 13.57
C THR A 46 -1.49 7.60 13.38
N TYR A 47 -1.30 7.11 12.15
CA TYR A 47 -0.48 5.93 11.88
C TYR A 47 0.75 6.18 10.99
N ALA A 48 1.01 7.42 10.55
CA ALA A 48 2.18 7.74 9.73
C ALA A 48 3.52 7.32 10.35
N LEU A 49 3.63 7.34 11.69
CA LEU A 49 4.83 6.93 12.41
C LEU A 49 5.27 5.49 12.10
N TRP A 50 4.35 4.64 11.67
CA TRP A 50 4.60 3.21 11.44
C TRP A 50 4.96 2.88 9.99
N ILE A 51 4.96 3.86 9.08
CA ILE A 51 5.31 3.68 7.66
C ILE A 51 6.83 3.47 7.53
N ASN A 52 7.63 4.22 8.29
CA ASN A 52 9.09 4.24 8.13
C ASN A 52 9.83 3.29 9.09
N ALA A 53 9.12 2.39 9.77
CA ALA A 53 9.73 1.55 10.80
C ALA A 53 10.69 0.48 10.23
N SER A 54 10.62 0.19 8.92
CA SER A 54 11.41 -0.85 8.24
C SER A 54 12.31 -0.34 7.12
N GLU A 55 12.27 0.94 6.78
CA GLU A 55 12.98 1.49 5.61
C GLU A 55 14.27 2.20 6.06
N ASP A 56 15.32 1.40 6.09
CA ASP A 56 16.66 1.73 6.51
C ASP A 56 17.41 2.39 5.33
N TRP A 57 17.59 3.71 5.37
CA TRP A 57 18.55 4.60 4.65
C TRP A 57 18.95 4.35 3.16
N SER A 58 18.34 3.40 2.47
CA SER A 58 18.73 2.91 1.13
C SER A 58 17.79 3.36 0.01
N GLU A 59 16.64 3.95 0.36
CA GLU A 59 15.66 4.52 -0.56
C GLU A 59 16.17 5.58 -1.55
N PRO A 60 17.09 6.51 -1.21
CA PRO A 60 17.51 7.54 -2.17
C PRO A 60 18.19 6.94 -3.41
N GLY A 61 18.85 5.78 -3.29
CA GLY A 61 19.49 5.09 -4.41
C GLY A 61 18.49 4.57 -5.45
N THR A 62 17.27 4.21 -5.03
CA THR A 62 16.21 3.72 -5.93
C THR A 62 15.64 4.84 -6.79
N LEU A 63 15.50 6.05 -6.22
CA LEU A 63 15.07 7.25 -6.95
C LEU A 63 16.10 7.64 -8.01
N GLU A 64 17.39 7.66 -7.66
CA GLU A 64 18.47 7.97 -8.60
C GLU A 64 18.53 6.95 -9.75
N GLN A 65 18.38 5.66 -9.45
CA GLN A 65 18.38 4.60 -10.45
C GLN A 65 17.19 4.71 -11.42
N SER A 66 16.00 5.05 -10.92
CA SER A 66 14.78 5.24 -11.73
C SER A 66 14.84 6.51 -12.61
N LEU A 67 15.41 7.61 -12.09
CA LEU A 67 15.62 8.82 -12.88
C LEU A 67 16.68 8.63 -13.97
N LYS A 68 17.72 7.83 -13.70
CA LYS A 68 18.75 7.47 -14.67
C LYS A 68 18.16 6.72 -15.86
N CYS A 69 17.24 5.78 -15.65
CA CYS A 69 16.59 5.04 -16.74
C CYS A 69 15.57 5.88 -17.54
N TYR A 70 14.94 6.90 -16.93
CA TYR A 70 14.05 7.81 -17.64
C TYR A 70 14.82 8.70 -18.65
N LYS A 71 16.02 9.18 -18.31
CA LYS A 71 16.83 10.02 -19.21
C LYS A 71 17.35 9.29 -20.46
N ILE A 72 17.44 7.96 -20.44
CA ILE A 72 17.87 7.13 -21.59
C ILE A 72 16.70 6.69 -22.49
N GLY A 73 15.44 6.98 -22.11
CA GLY A 73 14.25 6.34 -22.68
C GLY A 73 13.25 7.24 -23.40
N THR A 74 13.57 8.49 -23.77
CA THR A 74 12.65 9.39 -24.50
C THR A 74 12.54 9.03 -26.00
N GLY A 75 12.28 7.76 -26.29
CA GLY A 75 12.09 7.19 -27.62
C GLY A 75 11.07 6.06 -27.59
N ARG A 76 9.85 6.28 -27.05
CA ARG A 76 8.74 5.32 -27.18
C ARG A 76 7.94 5.60 -28.46
N ASN A 77 8.16 4.75 -29.46
CA ASN A 77 7.27 4.54 -30.59
C ASN A 77 5.84 4.28 -30.09
N ARG A 78 4.90 5.14 -30.51
CA ARG A 78 3.46 4.92 -30.36
C ARG A 78 3.01 3.89 -31.40
N THR A 79 3.15 2.59 -31.13
CA THR A 79 2.53 1.56 -31.96
C THR A 79 1.80 0.53 -31.10
N ALA A 80 0.52 0.36 -31.46
CA ALA A 80 -0.43 -0.69 -31.06
C ALA A 80 -1.09 -0.58 -29.68
N LEU A 81 -1.96 0.43 -29.50
CA LEU A 81 -3.24 0.19 -28.82
C LEU A 81 -4.01 -0.86 -29.63
N LYS A 82 -4.01 -2.13 -29.19
CA LYS A 82 -4.94 -3.13 -29.74
C LYS A 82 -6.30 -2.92 -29.08
N PRO A 83 -7.39 -2.79 -29.86
CA PRO A 83 -8.71 -2.55 -29.30
C PRO A 83 -9.20 -3.77 -28.51
N ILE A 84 -9.86 -3.47 -27.39
CA ILE A 84 -10.56 -4.41 -26.52
C ILE A 84 -11.69 -5.05 -27.32
N ARG A 85 -11.58 -6.34 -27.64
CA ARG A 85 -12.74 -7.11 -28.12
C ARG A 85 -13.57 -7.48 -26.90
N ASN A 86 -14.70 -6.79 -26.72
CA ASN A 86 -15.79 -7.31 -25.90
C ASN A 86 -16.23 -8.66 -26.48
N THR A 87 -16.24 -9.70 -25.67
CA THR A 87 -16.96 -10.94 -25.98
C THR A 87 -17.83 -11.25 -24.77
N VAL A 88 -19.10 -10.93 -24.94
CA VAL A 88 -20.22 -11.40 -24.14
C VAL A 88 -20.39 -12.89 -24.44
N LEU A 89 -20.44 -13.73 -23.41
CA LEU A 89 -21.24 -14.95 -23.35
C LEU A 89 -21.86 -15.02 -21.96
#